data_AF-A0A3M1HM33-F1
#
_entry.id   AF-A0A3M1HM33-F1
#
_cell.length_a   1.000
_cell.length_b   1.000
_cell.length_c   1.000
_cell.angle_alpha   90.00
_cell.angle_beta   90.00
_cell.angle_gamma   90.00
#
_symmetry.space_group_name_H-M   'P 1'
#
loop_
_entity.id
_entity.type
_entity.pdbx_description
1 polymer ?
#
loop_
_entity_poly.entity_id
_entity_poly.type
_entity_poly.pdbx_seq_one_letter_code
_entity_poly.pdbx_strand_id
1 'polypeptide(L)'
;HQALGIFLPLITTNCAVLGVAILNVQKEHSLIESAFYGFGAAAGFALVLVLFAAMRERLEHAPLPKAFSGAPAALLAAGLMSLAFMGFSGLVAVE
;
A
#
# COMPACT_ATOMS: atom_id res chain seq x y z
N HIS A 1 -6.53 -18.11 15.98
CA HIS A 1 -5.61 -17.20 16.71
C HIS A 1 -4.11 -17.42 16.44
N GLN A 2 -3.64 -18.56 15.90
CA GLN A 2 -2.21 -18.76 15.55
C GLN A 2 -1.73 -18.02 14.28
N ALA A 3 -2.64 -17.55 13.42
CA ALA A 3 -2.27 -16.83 12.20
C ALA A 3 -1.62 -15.45 12.49
N LEU A 4 -1.99 -14.78 13.58
CA LEU A 4 -1.54 -13.41 13.87
C LEU A 4 -0.04 -13.34 14.26
N GLY A 5 0.54 -14.45 14.75
CA GLY A 5 1.94 -14.49 15.18
C GLY A 5 2.94 -14.23 14.04
N ILE A 6 2.61 -14.67 12.82
CA ILE A 6 3.45 -14.44 11.62
C ILE A 6 3.19 -13.04 11.04
N PHE A 7 1.96 -12.53 11.14
CA PHE A 7 1.62 -11.21 10.62
C PHE A 7 2.18 -10.07 11.47
N LEU A 8 2.39 -10.26 12.78
CA LEU A 8 2.88 -9.20 13.65
C LEU A 8 4.27 -8.66 13.23
N PRO A 9 5.30 -9.48 12.96
CA PRO A 9 6.57 -9.02 12.37
C PRO A 9 6.40 -8.40 10.97
N LEU A 10 5.47 -8.91 10.16
CA LEU A 10 5.24 -8.43 8.80
C LEU A 10 4.55 -7.06 8.79
N ILE A 11 3.74 -6.76 9.81
CA ILE A 11 3.10 -5.46 10.02
C ILE A 11 4.11 -4.45 10.54
N THR A 12 4.92 -4.82 11.54
CA THR A 12 5.89 -3.89 12.15
C THR A 12 7.04 -3.52 11.23
N THR A 13 7.39 -4.39 10.28
CA THR A 13 8.41 -4.14 9.24
C THR A 13 7.84 -3.58 7.94
N ASN A 14 6.57 -3.17 7.92
CA ASN A 14 5.94 -2.61 6.74
C ASN A 14 6.49 -1.22 6.40
N CYS A 15 6.87 -1.02 5.13
CA CYS A 15 7.46 0.22 4.64
C CYS A 15 6.50 1.43 4.70
N ALA A 16 5.19 1.23 4.50
CA ALA A 16 4.22 2.30 4.59
C ALA A 16 4.02 2.74 6.06
N VAL A 17 3.97 1.81 7.00
CA VAL A 17 3.85 2.11 8.44
C VAL A 17 5.07 2.91 8.92
N LEU A 18 6.29 2.47 8.58
CA LEU A 18 7.52 3.20 8.91
C LEU A 18 7.54 4.59 8.25
N GLY A 19 7.13 4.70 6.98
CA GLY A 19 7.08 5.97 6.26
C GLY A 19 6.14 6.99 6.91
N VAL A 20 4.96 6.57 7.36
CA VAL A 20 4.02 7.45 8.07
C VAL A 20 4.62 7.97 9.38
N ALA A 21 5.32 7.12 10.14
CA ALA A 21 5.99 7.52 11.37
C ALA A 21 7.07 8.58 11.09
N ILE A 22 7.92 8.35 10.08
CA ILE A 22 8.97 9.28 9.69
C ILE A 22 8.39 10.62 9.21
N LEU A 23 7.32 10.60 8.42
CA LEU A 23 6.68 11.82 7.91
C LEU A 23 6.02 12.66 9.01
N ASN A 24 5.39 12.02 10.01
CA ASN A 24 4.84 12.74 11.16
C ASN A 24 5.93 13.48 11.96
N VAL A 25 7.11 12.86 12.12
CA VAL A 25 8.26 13.50 12.78
C VAL A 25 8.81 14.65 11.94
N GLN A 26 9.01 14.45 10.63
CA GLN A 26 9.57 15.49 9.75
C GLN A 26 8.66 16.71 9.61
N LYS A 27 7.34 16.52 9.69
CA LYS A 27 6.36 17.61 9.62
C LYS A 27 5.99 18.19 10.99
N GLU A 28 6.64 17.74 12.06
CA GLU A 28 6.40 18.20 13.44
C GLU A 28 4.91 18.12 13.88
N HIS A 29 4.19 17.09 13.43
CA HIS A 29 2.77 16.93 13.78
C HIS A 29 2.59 16.72 15.28
N SER A 30 1.60 17.39 15.87
CA SER A 30 1.13 17.09 17.22
C SER A 30 0.53 15.68 17.32
N LEU A 31 0.27 15.18 18.54
CA LEU A 31 -0.32 13.84 18.71
C LEU A 31 -1.67 13.68 18.00
N ILE A 32 -2.51 14.73 18.03
CA ILE A 32 -3.84 14.70 17.43
C ILE A 32 -3.71 14.71 15.90
N GLU A 33 -2.87 15.58 15.34
CA GLU A 33 -2.61 15.63 13.89
C GLU A 33 -1.99 14.32 13.39
N SER A 34 -1.04 13.75 14.15
CA SER A 34 -0.42 12.47 13.85
C SER A 34 -1.44 11.32 13.84
N ALA A 35 -2.42 11.34 14.74
CA ALA A 35 -3.49 10.33 14.79
C ALA A 35 -4.39 10.42 13.55
N PHE A 36 -4.83 11.62 13.16
CA PHE A 36 -5.64 11.80 11.95
C PHE A 36 -4.84 11.50 10.68
N TYR A 37 -3.58 11.93 10.61
CA TYR A 37 -2.68 11.63 9.49
C TYR A 37 -2.45 10.12 9.33
N GLY A 38 -2.17 9.43 10.44
CA GLY A 38 -2.02 7.97 10.45
C GLY A 38 -3.29 7.24 10.06
N PHE A 39 -4.46 7.69 10.52
CA PHE A 39 -5.75 7.11 10.14
C PHE A 39 -6.02 7.30 8.63
N GLY A 40 -5.80 8.49 8.09
CA GLY A 40 -5.94 8.76 6.66
C GLY A 40 -5.00 7.91 5.80
N ALA A 41 -3.73 7.80 6.21
CA ALA A 41 -2.75 6.96 5.55
C ALA A 41 -3.13 5.47 5.59
N ALA A 42 -3.62 4.98 6.74
CA ALA A 42 -4.08 3.59 6.87
C ALA A 42 -5.31 3.30 6.00
N ALA A 43 -6.27 4.24 5.93
CA ALA A 43 -7.43 4.11 5.05
C ALA A 43 -7.04 4.06 3.56
N GLY A 44 -6.11 4.94 3.14
CA GLY A 44 -5.56 4.90 1.78
C GLY A 44 -4.81 3.60 1.47
N PHE A 45 -3.99 3.12 2.40
CA PHE A 45 -3.28 1.85 2.26
C PHE A 45 -4.25 0.65 2.17
N ALA A 46 -5.31 0.64 2.98
CA ALA A 46 -6.35 -0.39 2.91
C ALA A 46 -7.03 -0.41 1.54
N LEU A 47 -7.36 0.77 0.98
CA LEU A 47 -7.93 0.88 -0.37
C LEU A 47 -6.99 0.28 -1.42
N VAL A 48 -5.70 0.63 -1.37
CA VAL A 48 -4.67 0.10 -2.29
C VAL A 48 -4.59 -1.43 -2.20
N LEU A 49 -4.60 -1.99 -0.98
CA LEU A 49 -4.56 -3.44 -0.80
C LEU A 49 -5.78 -4.16 -1.36
N VAL A 50 -6.99 -3.60 -1.17
CA VAL A 50 -8.23 -4.17 -1.73
C VAL A 50 -8.18 -4.16 -3.26
N LEU A 51 -7.76 -3.04 -3.87
CA LEU A 51 -7.62 -2.95 -5.32
C LEU A 51 -6.56 -3.93 -5.85
N PHE A 52 -5.42 -4.03 -5.17
CA PHE A 52 -4.36 -4.95 -5.56
C PHE A 52 -4.78 -6.42 -5.42
N ALA A 53 -5.57 -6.76 -4.39
CA ALA A 53 -6.14 -8.09 -4.22
C ALA A 53 -7.10 -8.44 -5.37
N ALA A 54 -8.00 -7.52 -5.75
CA ALA A 54 -8.90 -7.72 -6.88
C ALA A 54 -8.14 -7.89 -8.20
N MET A 55 -7.06 -7.12 -8.43
CA MET A 55 -6.19 -7.31 -9.59
C MET A 55 -5.50 -8.68 -9.58
N ARG A 56 -5.04 -9.13 -8.40
CA ARG A 56 -4.36 -10.42 -8.22
C ARG A 56 -5.27 -11.60 -8.54
N GLU A 57 -6.50 -11.58 -8.05
CA GLU A 57 -7.52 -12.60 -8.33
C GLU A 57 -7.80 -12.72 -9.83
N ARG A 58 -7.90 -11.58 -10.53
CA ARG A 58 -8.10 -11.56 -11.99
C ARG A 58 -6.90 -12.09 -12.76
N LEU A 59 -5.68 -11.81 -12.31
CA LEU A 59 -4.44 -12.31 -12.93
C LEU A 59 -4.26 -13.82 -12.74
N GLU A 60 -4.77 -14.38 -11.66
CA GLU A 60 -4.71 -15.83 -11.39
C GLU A 60 -5.51 -16.65 -12.41
N HIS A 61 -6.60 -16.07 -12.93
CA HIS A 61 -7.46 -16.69 -13.93
C HIS A 61 -7.08 -16.30 -15.38
N ALA A 62 -6.08 -15.43 -15.55
CA ALA A 62 -5.65 -14.97 -16.86
C ALA A 62 -4.70 -15.98 -17.53
N PRO A 63 -4.80 -16.18 -18.86
CA PRO A 63 -3.87 -17.05 -19.59
C PRO A 63 -2.50 -16.37 -19.71
N LEU A 64 -1.66 -16.52 -18.69
CA LEU A 64 -0.29 -16.00 -18.65
C LEU A 64 0.74 -17.10 -18.96
N PRO A 65 1.82 -16.81 -19.71
CA PRO A 65 2.95 -17.72 -19.85
C PRO A 65 3.52 -18.09 -18.47
N LYS A 66 4.01 -19.33 -18.29
CA LYS A 66 4.52 -19.81 -16.99
C LYS A 66 5.58 -18.87 -16.38
N ALA A 67 6.43 -18.27 -17.21
CA ALA A 67 7.46 -17.32 -16.78
C ALA A 67 6.90 -16.03 -16.14
N PHE A 68 5.67 -15.64 -16.46
CA PHE A 68 5.00 -14.47 -15.91
C PHE A 68 4.01 -14.80 -14.79
N SER A 69 3.77 -16.08 -14.48
CA SER A 69 2.83 -16.49 -13.44
C SER A 69 3.34 -16.16 -12.03
N GLY A 70 2.44 -15.79 -11.12
CA GLY A 70 2.78 -15.50 -9.72
C GLY A 70 3.38 -14.11 -9.50
N ALA A 71 4.60 -14.05 -8.94
CA ALA A 71 5.25 -12.81 -8.52
C ALA A 71 5.57 -11.81 -9.66
N PRO A 72 6.05 -12.24 -10.85
CA PRO A 72 6.34 -11.31 -11.95
C PRO A 72 5.11 -10.53 -12.41
N ALA A 73 3.96 -11.21 -12.63
CA ALA A 73 2.71 -10.52 -12.96
C ALA A 73 2.24 -9.60 -11.84
N ALA A 74 2.42 -9.98 -10.57
CA ALA A 74 2.08 -9.12 -9.43
C ALA A 74 2.89 -7.83 -9.40
N LEU A 75 4.19 -7.90 -9.69
CA LEU A 75 5.08 -6.72 -9.73
C LEU A 75 4.72 -5.80 -10.89
N LEU A 76 4.41 -6.35 -12.07
CA LEU A 76 3.92 -5.56 -13.20
C LEU A 76 2.59 -4.86 -12.88
N ALA A 77 1.66 -5.59 -12.26
CA ALA A 77 0.39 -5.04 -11.80
C ALA A 77 0.58 -3.92 -10.78
N ALA A 78 1.49 -4.09 -9.82
CA ALA A 78 1.82 -3.07 -8.83
C ALA A 78 2.41 -1.82 -9.51
N GLY A 79 3.27 -2.00 -10.51
CA GLY A 79 3.82 -0.91 -11.32
C GLY A 79 2.74 -0.13 -12.08
N LEU A 80 1.83 -0.83 -12.77
CA LEU A 80 0.71 -0.19 -13.47
C LEU A 80 -0.25 0.54 -12.51
N MET A 81 -0.49 -0.05 -11.34
CA MET A 81 -1.28 0.58 -10.29
C MET A 81 -0.60 1.86 -9.79
N SER A 82 0.72 1.84 -9.57
CA SER A 82 1.49 3.05 -9.20
C SER A 82 1.35 4.16 -10.24
N LEU A 83 1.44 3.84 -11.53
CA LEU A 83 1.22 4.81 -12.62
C LEU A 83 -0.21 5.39 -12.60
N ALA A 84 -1.21 4.57 -12.32
CA ALA A 84 -2.58 5.05 -12.18
C ALA A 84 -2.71 6.02 -10.99
N PHE A 85 -2.07 5.73 -9.86
CA PHE A 85 -2.08 6.62 -8.69
C PHE A 85 -1.26 7.90 -8.90
N MET A 86 -0.19 7.88 -9.71
CA MET A 86 0.51 9.10 -10.13
C MET A 86 -0.40 10.05 -10.90
N GLY A 87 -1.48 9.57 -11.52
CA GLY A 87 -2.51 10.42 -12.13
C GLY A 87 -3.23 11.33 -11.12
N PHE A 88 -3.21 11.01 -9.82
CA PHE A 88 -3.70 11.88 -8.76
C PHE A 88 -2.67 12.89 -8.25
N SER A 89 -1.41 12.82 -8.73
CA SER A 89 -0.40 13.82 -8.37
C SER A 89 -0.84 15.20 -8.91
N GLY A 90 -0.96 16.18 -8.00
CA GLY A 90 -1.44 17.52 -8.31
C GLY A 90 -2.93 17.78 -8.04
N LEU A 91 -3.70 16.81 -7.54
CA LEU A 91 -5.12 17.04 -7.16
C LEU A 91 -5.30 17.91 -5.90
N VAL A 92 -4.28 17.96 -5.05
CA VAL A 92 -4.24 18.80 -3.85
C VAL A 92 -2.90 19.53 -3.87
N ALA A 93 -2.93 20.86 -3.80
CA ALA A 93 -1.73 21.64 -3.54
C ALA A 93 -1.29 21.31 -2.11
N VAL A 94 -0.24 20.51 -1.99
CA VAL A 94 0.46 20.30 -0.73
C VAL A 94 1.55 21.36 -0.73
N GLU A 95 1.34 22.44 0.03
CA GLU A 95 2.40 23.40 0.39
C GLU A 95 3.45 22.74 1.29
#